data_AF-A0A139P951-F1
#
_entry.id   AF-A0A139P951-F1
#
_cell.length_a   1.000
_cell.length_b   1.000
_cell.length_c   1.000
_cell.angle_alpha   90.00
_cell.angle_beta   90.00
_cell.angle_gamma   90.00
#
_symmetry.space_group_name_H-M   'P 1'
#
loop_
_entity.id
_entity.type
_entity.pdbx_description
1 polymer ?
#
loop_
_entity_poly.entity_id
_entity_poly.type
_entity_poly.pdbx_seq_one_letter_code
_entity_poly.pdbx_strand_id
1 'polypeptide(L)' 'MKNPPLILADEPTAALDPENSEEVMNLLVDLKDENRIIIIATHNPLVWNKADEIIDMKELAHV' A
#
# COMPACT_ATOMS: atom_id res chain seq x y z
N MET A 1 -17.24 14.08 -5.86
CA MET A 1 -15.94 13.65 -5.29
C MET A 1 -15.09 13.08 -6.42
N LYS A 2 -13.77 13.30 -6.42
CA LYS A 2 -12.90 12.73 -7.47
C LYS A 2 -12.76 11.23 -7.20
N ASN A 3 -12.92 10.40 -8.23
CA ASN A 3 -12.70 8.95 -8.17
C ASN A 3 -11.44 8.63 -9.00
N PRO A 4 -10.22 8.81 -8.45
CA PRO A 4 -9.01 8.57 -9.21
C PRO A 4 -8.83 7.06 -9.47
N PRO A 5 -8.41 6.68 -10.69
CA PRO A 5 -8.11 5.29 -11.01
C PRO A 5 -6.78 4.81 -10.41
N LEU A 6 -5.97 5.71 -9.84
CA LEU A 6 -4.68 5.40 -9.25
C LEU A 6 -4.49 6.16 -7.94
N ILE A 7 -4.11 5.44 -6.89
CA ILE A 7 -3.62 5.98 -5.63
C ILE A 7 -2.16 5.58 -5.46
N LEU A 8 -1.29 6.55 -5.20
CA LEU A 8 0.09 6.33 -4.82
C LEU A 8 0.25 6.73 -3.36
N ALA A 9 0.76 5.82 -2.53
CA ALA A 9 1.01 6.06 -1.12
C ALA A 9 2.46 5.72 -0.78
N ASP A 10 3.20 6.72 -0.28
CA ASP A 10 4.59 6.56 0.14
C ASP A 10 4.64 6.48 1.67
N GLU A 11 5.04 5.33 2.19
CA GLU A 11 5.12 5.02 3.63
C GLU A 11 3.87 5.48 4.43
N PRO A 12 2.65 5.03 4.07
CA PRO A 12 1.40 5.58 4.60
C PRO A 12 1.19 5.38 6.10
N THR A 13 1.91 4.43 6.70
CA THR A 13 1.83 4.12 8.13
C THR A 13 3.06 4.60 8.90
N ALA A 14 3.88 5.48 8.31
CA ALA A 14 5.04 6.02 9.00
C ALA A 14 4.62 6.72 10.30
N ALA A 15 5.40 6.49 11.37
CA ALA A 15 5.18 7.05 12.70
C ALA A 15 3.87 6.63 13.42
N LEU A 16 3.15 5.64 12.90
CA LEU A 16 2.00 5.04 13.58
C LEU A 16 2.44 3.85 14.44
N ASP A 17 1.70 3.59 15.52
CA ASP A 17 1.79 2.31 16.23
C ASP A 17 1.18 1.17 15.39
N PRO A 18 1.38 -0.11 15.77
CA PRO A 18 0.87 -1.23 14.99
C PRO A 18 -0.65 -1.25 14.78
N GLU A 19 -1.44 -0.79 15.76
CA GLU A 19 -2.91 -0.79 15.69
C GLU A 19 -3.40 0.26 14.70
N ASN A 20 -2.91 1.49 14.81
CA ASN A 20 -3.22 2.57 13.88
C ASN A 20 -2.69 2.29 12.46
N SER A 21 -1.55 1.62 12.34
CA SER A 21 -1.01 1.17 11.05
C SER A 21 -1.96 0.21 10.36
N GLU A 22 -2.53 -0.74 11.12
CA GLU A 22 -3.51 -1.69 10.59
C GLU A 22 -4.79 -1.00 10.15
N GLU A 23 -5.30 -0.05 10.93
CA GLU A 23 -6.51 0.72 10.58
C GLU A 23 -6.33 1.51 9.28
N VAL A 24 -5.23 2.26 9.15
CA VAL A 24 -4.91 3.02 7.93
C VAL A 24 -4.76 2.09 6.72
N MET A 25 -4.13 0.93 6.91
CA MET A 25 -3.99 -0.05 5.82
C MET A 25 -5.33 -0.64 5.40
N ASN A 26 -6.21 -0.95 6.34
CA ASN A 26 -7.54 -1.44 6.03
C ASN A 26 -8.34 -0.38 5.25
N LEU A 27 -8.26 0.90 5.64
CA LEU A 27 -8.88 2.00 4.90
C LEU A 27 -8.34 2.12 3.48
N LEU A 28 -7.02 1.99 3.28
CA LEU A 28 -6.43 2.00 1.94
C LEU A 28 -6.91 0.81 1.11
N VAL A 29 -6.98 -0.39 1.68
CA VAL A 29 -7.47 -1.59 0.99
C VAL A 29 -8.96 -1.47 0.65
N ASP A 30 -9.77 -0.86 1.52
CA ASP A 30 -11.20 -0.64 1.29
C ASP A 30 -11.48 0.37 0.15
N LEU A 31 -10.48 1.20 -0.19
CA LEU A 31 -10.54 2.03 -1.38
C LEU A 31 -10.33 1.23 -2.68
N LYS A 32 -9.87 -0.02 -2.64
CA LYS A 32 -9.72 -0.82 -3.85
C LYS A 32 -11.08 -1.09 -4.48
N ASP A 33 -11.19 -0.86 -5.78
CA ASP A 33 -12.34 -1.25 -6.60
C ASP A 33 -11.86 -1.77 -7.96
N GLU A 34 -12.76 -2.31 -8.78
CA GLU A 34 -12.42 -2.92 -10.08
C GLU A 34 -11.73 -1.95 -11.07
N ASN A 35 -11.84 -0.63 -10.85
CA ASN A 35 -11.29 0.43 -11.69
C ASN A 35 -10.16 1.21 -11.01
N ARG A 36 -9.71 0.79 -9.83
CA ARG A 36 -8.70 1.51 -9.05
C ARG A 36 -7.50 0.63 -8.68
N ILE A 37 -6.32 1.14 -9.03
CA ILE A 37 -5.03 0.59 -8.61
C ILE A 37 -4.50 1.41 -7.43
N ILE A 38 -3.93 0.72 -6.45
CA ILE A 38 -3.27 1.33 -5.28
C ILE A 38 -1.84 0.80 -5.25
N ILE A 39 -0.86 1.71 -5.31
CA ILE A 39 0.56 1.37 -5.20
C ILE A 39 1.08 1.95 -3.89
N ILE A 40 1.66 1.09 -3.07
CA ILE A 40 2.19 1.45 -1.76
C ILE A 40 3.70 1.18 -1.77
N ALA A 41 4.50 2.21 -1.48
CA ALA A 41 5.90 2.03 -1.13
C ALA A 41 6.01 1.84 0.38
N THR A 42 6.65 0.75 0.81
CA THR A 42 6.86 0.47 2.23
C THR A 42 8.06 -0.44 2.47
N HIS A 43 8.65 -0.33 3.65
CA HIS A 43 9.60 -1.30 4.20
C HIS A 43 8.99 -2.21 5.28
N ASN A 44 7.69 -2.07 5.58
CA ASN A 44 7.03 -2.79 6.66
C ASN A 44 6.37 -4.10 6.17
N PRO A 45 6.78 -5.28 6.68
CA PRO A 45 6.19 -6.55 6.26
C PRO A 45 4.72 -6.71 6.62
N LEU A 46 4.25 -6.06 7.68
CA LEU A 46 2.83 -6.08 8.06
C LEU A 46 1.96 -5.39 7.00
N VAL A 47 2.54 -4.41 6.27
CA VAL A 47 1.86 -3.67 5.20
C VAL A 47 1.84 -4.49 3.91
N TRP A 48 3.00 -4.96 3.42
CA TRP A 48 3.03 -5.68 2.15
C TRP A 48 2.32 -7.04 2.19
N ASN A 49 2.16 -7.66 3.37
CA ASN A 49 1.40 -8.91 3.51
C ASN A 49 -0.10 -8.75 3.22
N LYS A 50 -0.61 -7.52 3.16
CA LYS A 50 -2.00 -7.21 2.78
C LYS A 50 -2.14 -6.85 1.29
N ALA A 51 -1.04 -6.78 0.54
CA ALA A 51 -1.07 -6.44 -0.88
C ALA A 51 -1.47 -7.63 -1.75
N ASP A 52 -2.14 -7.34 -2.88
CA ASP A 52 -2.47 -8.37 -3.88
C ASP A 52 -1.21 -8.86 -4.62
N GLU A 53 -0.24 -7.97 -4.84
CA GLU A 53 1.03 -8.23 -5.52
C GLU A 53 2.17 -7.53 -4.76
N ILE A 54 3.34 -8.16 -4.72
CA ILE A 54 4.54 -7.61 -4.06
C ILE A 54 5.65 -7.48 -5.10
N ILE A 55 6.20 -6.28 -5.23
CA ILE A 55 7.35 -5.99 -6.09
C ILE A 55 8.56 -5.72 -5.19
N ASP A 56 9.49 -6.68 -5.12
CA ASP A 56 10.76 -6.44 -4.42
C ASP A 56 11.70 -5.63 -5.33
N MET A 57 12.00 -4.41 -4.89
CA MET A 57 12.94 -3.52 -5.58
C MET A 57 14.34 -4.14 -5.73
N LYS A 58 14.76 -5.05 -4.85
CA LYS A 58 16.03 -5.75 -4.97
C LYS A 58 16.05 -6.66 -6.19
N GLU A 59 14.96 -7.31 -6.52
CA GLU A 59 14.88 -8.18 -7.70
C GLU A 59 14.90 -7.36 -8.99
N LEU A 60 14.31 -6.16 -8.97
CA LEU A 60 14.33 -5.22 -10.10
C LEU A 60 15.70 -4.58 -10.35
N ALA A 61 16.51 -4.37 -9.33
CA ALA A 61 17.81 -3.72 -9.46
C ALA A 61 18.89 -4.60 -10.11
N HIS A 62 18.61 -5.88 -10.35
CA HIS A 62 19.52 -6.85 -10.99
C HIS A 62 19.14 -7.14 -12.46
N VAL A 63 18.24 -6.34 -13.05
CA VAL A 63 17.82 -6.42 -14.45
C VAL A 63 18.57 -5.43 -15.32
#